data_AF-A0A2T3HX70-F1
#
_entry.id   AF-A0A2T3HX70-F1
#
_cell.length_a   1.000
_cell.length_b   1.000
_cell.length_c   1.000
_cell.angle_alpha   90.00
_cell.angle_beta   90.00
_cell.angle_gamma   90.00
#
_symmetry.space_group_name_H-M   'P 1'
#
loop_
_entity.id
_entity.type
_entity.pdbx_description
1 polymer ?
#
loop_
_entity_poly.entity_id
_entity_poly.type
_entity_poly.pdbx_seq_one_letter_code
_entity_poly.pdbx_strand_id
1 'polypeptide(L)'
;MVSLITIRNAVRTARVISLAQLSHTLNSEPQWLLVLLDDLIKRGSIERCEATKNCNQACHGCQTNSQDIIFHWRDERISITNI
;
A
#
# COMPACT_ATOMS: atom_id res chain seq x y z
N MET A 1 15.55 11.67 -3.74
CA MET A 1 15.05 11.82 -2.35
C MET A 1 13.56 11.51 -2.38
N VAL A 2 13.14 10.37 -1.83
CA VAL A 2 11.71 10.00 -1.79
C VAL A 2 11.07 10.69 -0.60
N SER A 3 9.96 11.38 -0.85
CA SER A 3 9.18 12.07 0.18
C SER A 3 7.88 11.33 0.49
N LEU A 4 7.29 11.58 1.66
CA LEU A 4 5.94 11.12 2.02
C LEU A 4 4.89 11.50 0.95
N ILE A 5 5.02 12.70 0.36
CA ILE A 5 4.11 13.18 -0.67
C ILE A 5 4.27 12.36 -1.96
N THR A 6 5.49 12.00 -2.32
CA THR A 6 5.79 11.18 -3.49
C THR A 6 5.15 9.79 -3.36
N ILE A 7 5.31 9.15 -2.20
CA ILE A 7 4.72 7.84 -1.92
C ILE A 7 3.19 7.92 -1.92
N ARG A 8 2.62 8.91 -1.22
CA ARG A 8 1.18 9.13 -1.18
C ARG A 8 0.61 9.29 -2.60
N ASN A 9 1.27 10.07 -3.45
CA ASN A 9 0.84 10.27 -4.83
C ASN A 9 0.97 9.01 -5.69
N ALA A 10 2.01 8.21 -5.50
CA ALA A 10 2.17 6.95 -6.19
C ALA A 10 1.03 5.97 -5.84
N VAL A 11 0.73 5.80 -4.54
CA VAL A 11 -0.38 4.95 -4.07
C VAL A 11 -1.72 5.50 -4.56
N ARG A 12 -1.95 6.81 -4.48
CA ARG A 12 -3.18 7.47 -4.98
C ARG A 12 -3.40 7.27 -6.49
N THR A 13 -2.32 7.37 -7.28
CA THR A 13 -2.40 7.23 -8.74
C THR A 13 -2.67 5.78 -9.14
N ALA A 14 -2.00 4.83 -8.48
CA ALA A 14 -2.19 3.42 -8.75
C ALA A 14 -3.51 2.88 -8.17
N ARG A 15 -4.08 3.53 -7.14
CA ARG A 15 -5.17 3.08 -6.26
C ARG A 15 -4.86 1.81 -5.47
N VAL A 16 -4.18 0.86 -6.08
CA VAL A 16 -3.69 -0.38 -5.50
C VAL A 16 -2.26 -0.59 -5.98
N ILE A 17 -1.30 -0.78 -5.07
CA ILE A 17 0.10 -0.98 -5.42
C ILE A 17 0.78 -1.93 -4.42
N SER A 18 1.64 -2.82 -4.90
CA SER A 18 2.46 -3.66 -4.00
C SER A 18 3.74 -2.95 -3.57
N LEU A 19 4.34 -3.38 -2.46
CA LEU A 19 5.61 -2.84 -1.98
C LEU A 19 6.72 -2.99 -3.02
N ALA A 20 6.77 -4.14 -3.71
CA ALA A 20 7.74 -4.40 -4.77
C ALA A 20 7.56 -3.43 -5.94
N GLN A 21 6.32 -3.19 -6.38
CA GLN A 21 6.01 -2.21 -7.44
C GLN A 21 6.37 -0.79 -7.02
N LEU A 22 6.08 -0.41 -5.78
CA LEU A 22 6.40 0.91 -5.25
C LEU A 22 7.92 1.11 -5.15
N SER A 23 8.65 0.09 -4.67
CA SER A 23 10.12 0.06 -4.59
C SER A 23 10.76 0.22 -5.96
N HIS A 24 10.27 -0.52 -6.96
CA HIS A 24 10.73 -0.40 -8.34
C HIS A 24 10.42 0.99 -8.93
N THR A 25 9.21 1.50 -8.73
CA THR A 25 8.77 2.80 -9.28
C THR A 25 9.57 3.96 -8.70
N LEU A 26 9.88 3.90 -7.41
CA LEU A 26 10.61 4.95 -6.70
C LEU A 26 12.13 4.71 -6.66
N ASN A 27 12.61 3.61 -7.28
CA ASN A 27 13.98 3.14 -7.20
C ASN A 27 14.56 3.25 -5.78
N SER A 28 13.83 2.72 -4.81
CA SER A 28 14.09 2.92 -3.39
C SER A 28 13.93 1.63 -2.61
N GLU A 29 14.71 1.49 -1.53
CA GLU A 29 14.68 0.29 -0.72
C GLU A 29 13.32 0.09 -0.04
N PRO A 30 12.77 -1.15 -0.05
CA PRO A 30 11.49 -1.45 0.55
C PRO A 30 11.36 -1.08 2.03
N GLN A 31 12.47 -1.19 2.80
CA GLN A 31 12.49 -0.92 4.24
C GLN A 31 12.19 0.55 4.56
N TRP A 32 12.79 1.47 3.79
CA TRP A 32 12.53 2.90 3.95
C TRP A 32 11.10 3.28 3.54
N LEU A 33 10.58 2.63 2.50
CA LEU A 33 9.20 2.82 2.06
C LEU A 33 8.20 2.37 3.11
N LEU A 34 8.46 1.24 3.79
CA LEU A 34 7.60 0.73 4.85
C LEU A 34 7.41 1.74 6.00
N VAL A 35 8.48 2.41 6.45
CA VAL A 35 8.40 3.43 7.50
C VAL A 35 7.45 4.57 7.08
N LEU A 36 7.56 5.03 5.84
CA LEU A 36 6.75 6.13 5.31
C LEU A 36 5.31 5.70 5.02
N LEU A 37 5.11 4.45 4.59
CA LEU A 37 3.80 3.86 4.39
C LEU A 37 3.07 3.66 5.72
N ASP A 38 3.75 3.22 6.78
CA ASP A 38 3.17 3.11 8.12
C ASP A 38 2.66 4.46 8.64
N ASP A 39 3.38 5.55 8.38
CA ASP A 39 2.92 6.90 8.70
C ASP A 39 1.67 7.31 7.90
N LEU A 40 1.57 6.91 6.63
CA LEU A 40 0.40 7.16 5.79
C LEU A 40 -0.81 6.30 6.22
N ILE A 41 -0.56 5.08 6.71
CA ILE A 41 -1.59 4.19 7.28
C ILE A 41 -2.12 4.79 8.58
N LYS A 42 -1.24 5.25 9.49
CA LYS A 42 -1.65 5.93 10.74
C LYS A 42 -2.47 7.19 10.47
N ARG A 43 -2.19 7.89 9.37
CA ARG A 43 -2.96 9.06 8.92
C ARG A 43 -4.29 8.70 8.24
N GLY A 44 -4.57 7.41 8.03
CA GLY A 44 -5.78 6.92 7.36
C GLY A 44 -5.83 7.23 5.87
N SER A 45 -4.72 7.62 5.24
CA SER A 45 -4.68 7.94 3.80
C SER A 45 -4.59 6.69 2.92
N ILE A 46 -4.00 5.63 3.46
CA ILE A 46 -3.83 4.35 2.78
C ILE A 46 -4.14 3.22 3.77
N GLU A 47 -4.48 2.06 3.26
CA GLU A 47 -4.65 0.85 4.07
C GLU A 47 -3.76 -0.27 3.54
N ARG A 48 -3.23 -1.06 4.46
CA ARG A 48 -2.45 -2.24 4.13
C ARG A 48 -3.39 -3.42 4.00
N CYS A 49 -3.48 -3.98 2.79
CA CYS A 49 -4.15 -5.25 2.54
C CYS A 49 -3.11 -6.36 2.65
N GLU A 50 -3.05 -6.98 3.83
CA GLU A 50 -2.33 -8.24 3.93
C GLU A 50 -3.11 -9.29 3.15
N ALA A 51 -2.44 -9.99 2.23
CA ALA A 51 -2.97 -11.21 1.63
C ALA A 51 -3.20 -12.22 2.76
N THR A 52 -4.36 -12.15 3.37
CA THR A 52 -4.80 -13.07 4.40
C THR A 52 -4.83 -14.44 3.76
N LYS A 53 -4.09 -15.38 4.36
CA LYS A 53 -4.01 -16.79 3.93
C LYS A 53 -5.35 -17.54 4.09
N ASN A 54 -6.49 -16.91 3.83
CA ASN A 54 -7.76 -17.61 3.77
C ASN A 54 -8.05 -17.97 2.32
N CYS A 55 -7.23 -18.89 1.79
CA CYS A 55 -7.68 -19.70 0.67
C CYS A 55 -8.74 -20.67 1.23
N ASN A 56 -10.00 -20.22 1.28
CA ASN A 56 -11.12 -21.14 1.48
C ASN A 56 -11.14 -22.07 0.26
N GLN A 57 -11.12 -23.39 0.51
CA GLN A 57 -10.99 -24.48 -0.47
C GLN A 57 -12.08 -24.55 -1.57
N ALA A 58 -12.91 -23.51 -1.72
CA ALA A 58 -13.93 -23.39 -2.77
C ALA A 58 -13.40 -22.78 -4.08
N CYS A 59 -12.19 -22.20 -4.11
CA CYS A 59 -11.59 -21.67 -5.33
C CYS A 59 -10.57 -22.66 -5.92
N HIS A 60 -10.98 -23.41 -6.94
CA HIS A 60 -10.07 -24.11 -7.84
C HIS A 60 -9.17 -23.09 -8.55
N GLY A 61 -8.00 -22.79 -7.96
CA GLY A 61 -7.02 -21.88 -8.54
C GLY A 61 -6.37 -20.88 -7.59
N CYS A 62 -6.31 -21.13 -6.28
CA CYS A 62 -5.44 -20.35 -5.39
C CYS A 62 -3.97 -20.57 -5.78
N GLN A 63 -3.47 -19.76 -6.71
CA GLN A 63 -2.05 -19.64 -6.95
C GLN A 63 -1.38 -19.18 -5.67
N THR A 64 -0.48 -20.05 -5.22
CA THR A 64 0.31 -20.01 -4.02
C THR A 64 1.26 -18.82 -4.06
N ASN A 65 1.58 -18.27 -2.88
CA ASN A 65 2.70 -17.35 -2.64
C ASN A 65 2.66 -15.98 -3.32
N SER A 66 1.83 -15.09 -2.80
CA SER A 66 2.29 -13.71 -2.70
C SER A 66 2.27 -13.28 -1.25
N GLN A 67 3.45 -13.34 -0.61
CA GLN A 67 3.74 -12.54 0.59
C GLN A 67 3.89 -11.05 0.25
N ASP A 68 3.42 -10.64 -0.93
CA ASP A 68 3.58 -9.28 -1.40
C ASP A 68 2.64 -8.38 -0.60
N ILE A 69 3.20 -7.34 -0.01
CA ILE A 69 2.45 -6.41 0.83
C ILE A 69 1.76 -5.43 -0.11
N ILE A 70 0.42 -5.46 -0.12
CA ILE A 70 -0.39 -4.62 -0.99
C ILE A 70 -0.91 -3.43 -0.19
N PHE A 71 -0.85 -2.25 -0.79
CA PHE A 71 -1.39 -1.01 -0.23
C PHE A 71 -2.53 -0.51 -1.11
N HIS A 72 -3.65 -0.18 -0.48
CA HIS A 72 -4.81 0.41 -1.12
C HIS A 72 -4.93 1.88 -0.72
N TRP A 73 -5.24 2.72 -1.71
CA TRP A 73 -5.65 4.09 -1.46
C TRP A 73 -7.04 4.09 -0.85
N ARG A 74 -7.19 4.75 0.31
CA ARG A 74 -8.48 4.89 0.93
C ARG A 74 -9.16 6.14 0.35
N ASP A 75 -10.22 5.94 -0.42
CA ASP A 75 -11.03 7.03 -0.99
C ASP A 75 -11.88 7.79 0.07
N GLU A 76 -11.82 7.35 1.35
CA GLU A 76 -12.56 7.99 2.43
C GLU A 76 -11.99 9.38 2.73
N ARG A 77 -12.74 10.39 2.26
CA ARG A 77 -12.87 11.74 2.82
C ARG A 77 -11.64 12.19 3.58
N ILE A 78 -10.75 12.90 2.90
CA ILE A 78 -9.90 13.89 3.57
C ILE A 78 -10.88 14.84 4.26
N SER A 79 -11.22 14.56 5.52
CA SER A 79 -11.73 15.57 6.42
C SER A 79 -10.57 16.53 6.55
N ILE A 80 -10.59 17.55 5.69
CA ILE A 80 -9.80 18.75 5.85
C ILE A 80 -10.33 19.33 7.16
N THR A 81 -9.78 18.92 8.29
CA THR A 81 -9.89 19.70 9.51
C THR A 81 -9.12 20.97 9.22
N ASN A 82 -9.85 21.97 8.71
CA ASN A 82 -9.43 23.37 8.78
C ASN A 82 -9.14 23.64 10.25
N ILE A 83 -7.86 23.86 10.55
CA ILE A 83 -7.40 24.47 11.80
C ILE A 83 -7.27 25.96 11.50
#